data_AF-A0A9P9RIA9-F1
#
_entry.id   AF-A0A9P9RIA9-F1
#
_cell.length_a   1.000
_cell.length_b   1.000
_cell.length_c   1.000
_cell.angle_alpha   90.00
_cell.angle_beta   90.00
_cell.angle_gamma   90.00
#
_symmetry.space_group_name_H-M   'P 1'
#
loop_
_entity.id
_entity.type
_entity.pdbx_description
1 polymer ?
#
loop_
_entity_poly.entity_id
_entity_poly.type
_entity_poly.pdbx_seq_one_letter_code
_entity_poly.pdbx_strand_id
1 'polypeptide(L)'
;MFLPTPIIALLTLLPFASSSPLDLSLVKRATDLTLTSQNDLTNGTPCKALTIIFARGTVSPGNVGENVGPPFFQAVANITGITNLAAQGVNYSADIFGFLAGGSASGSRTMAALGAQLVHNSAKLLSAATAAKVSSVVMFGDPFNGTAVTNIPASKVVTYCHAGDNICEGGIVVLAPHHTVSTHTH
;
A
#
# COMPACT_ATOMS: atom_id res chain seq x y z
N MET A 1 18.23 12.31 69.98
CA MET A 1 18.11 13.43 69.01
C MET A 1 17.83 12.80 67.65
N PHE A 2 16.55 12.58 67.34
CA PHE A 2 16.08 11.99 66.07
C PHE A 2 15.45 13.12 65.25
N LEU A 3 16.01 13.42 64.08
CA LEU A 3 15.36 14.31 63.11
C LEU A 3 14.45 13.47 62.18
N PRO A 4 13.26 13.95 61.81
CA PRO A 4 12.40 13.26 60.87
C PRO A 4 12.83 13.57 59.42
N THR A 5 12.96 12.52 58.61
CA THR A 5 13.14 12.57 57.15
C THR A 5 11.85 13.03 56.46
N PRO A 6 11.89 14.01 55.53
CA PRO A 6 10.72 14.41 54.78
C PRO A 6 10.42 13.42 53.65
N ILE A 7 9.18 12.92 53.63
CA ILE A 7 8.63 12.07 52.58
C ILE A 7 8.29 12.96 51.38
N ILE A 8 9.05 12.84 50.30
CA ILE A 8 8.76 13.48 49.01
C ILE A 8 7.75 12.59 48.27
N ALA A 9 6.50 13.05 48.16
CA ALA A 9 5.46 12.39 47.39
C ALA A 9 5.73 12.55 45.88
N LEU A 10 6.13 11.46 45.23
CA LEU A 10 6.36 11.40 43.79
C LEU A 10 5.00 11.27 43.06
N LEU A 11 4.51 12.39 42.53
CA LEU A 11 3.28 12.47 41.73
C LEU A 11 3.53 11.81 40.36
N THR A 12 3.04 10.59 40.16
CA THR A 12 3.12 9.87 38.89
C THR A 12 2.18 10.51 37.87
N LEU A 13 2.74 11.21 36.88
CA LEU A 13 2.03 11.64 35.67
C LEU A 13 1.61 10.41 34.87
N LEU A 14 0.32 10.04 34.92
CA LEU A 14 -0.25 9.13 33.94
C LEU A 14 -0.33 9.85 32.58
N PRO A 15 0.24 9.32 31.50
CA PRO A 15 0.01 9.86 30.17
C PRO A 15 -1.45 9.60 29.79
N PHE A 16 -2.21 10.68 29.63
CA PHE A 16 -3.50 10.62 28.96
C PHE A 16 -3.29 10.23 27.50
N ALA A 17 -3.61 8.98 27.16
CA ALA A 17 -3.75 8.58 25.77
C ALA A 17 -4.99 9.29 25.20
N SER A 18 -4.80 10.39 24.49
CA SER A 18 -5.85 11.02 23.72
C SER A 18 -6.11 10.18 22.46
N SER A 19 -7.11 9.31 22.51
CA SER A 19 -7.70 8.74 21.31
C SER A 19 -8.50 9.85 20.63
N SER A 20 -7.86 10.62 19.76
CA SER A 20 -8.58 11.48 18.82
C SER A 20 -9.53 10.57 18.04
N PRO A 21 -10.84 10.86 17.97
CA PRO A 21 -11.69 10.13 17.04
C PRO A 21 -11.12 10.40 15.65
N LEU A 22 -10.56 9.37 15.01
CA LEU A 22 -10.36 9.39 13.57
C LEU A 22 -11.71 9.78 12.97
N ASP A 23 -11.72 10.87 12.20
CA ASP A 23 -12.93 11.50 11.69
C ASP A 23 -13.84 10.42 11.09
N LEU A 24 -15.00 10.21 11.71
CA LEU A 24 -15.94 9.16 11.34
C LEU A 24 -16.33 9.27 9.86
N SER A 25 -16.25 10.47 9.27
CA SER A 25 -16.47 10.71 7.85
C SER A 25 -15.32 10.17 6.96
N LEU A 26 -14.08 10.26 7.43
CA LEU A 26 -12.89 9.72 6.78
C LEU A 26 -12.88 8.19 6.85
N VAL A 27 -13.23 7.62 8.01
CA VAL A 27 -13.41 6.17 8.19
C VAL A 27 -14.57 5.67 7.33
N LYS A 28 -15.72 6.38 7.32
CA LYS A 28 -16.88 6.02 6.51
C LYS A 28 -16.55 6.01 5.02
N ARG A 29 -15.77 6.98 4.53
CA ARG A 29 -15.28 7.02 3.14
C ARG A 29 -14.23 5.93 2.85
N ALA A 30 -13.35 5.62 3.81
CA ALA A 30 -12.40 4.51 3.71
C ALA A 30 -13.05 3.11 3.84
N THR A 31 -14.33 3.03 4.20
CA THR A 31 -15.10 1.77 4.24
C THR A 31 -16.23 1.73 3.20
N ASP A 32 -16.48 2.82 2.48
CA ASP A 32 -17.51 2.86 1.44
C ASP A 32 -16.98 2.24 0.15
N LEU A 33 -17.14 0.92 0.06
CA LEU A 33 -16.72 0.14 -1.09
C LEU A 33 -17.65 0.30 -2.31
N THR A 34 -18.72 1.08 -2.21
CA THR A 34 -19.66 1.32 -3.31
C THR A 34 -19.18 2.39 -4.30
N LEU A 35 -18.18 3.18 -3.92
CA LEU A 35 -17.68 4.29 -4.72
C LEU A 35 -16.91 3.82 -5.96
N THR A 36 -17.01 4.61 -7.04
CA THR A 36 -16.26 4.39 -8.29
C THR A 36 -14.79 4.76 -8.20
N SER A 37 -14.36 5.37 -7.08
CA SER A 37 -12.97 5.69 -6.79
C SER A 37 -12.56 5.21 -5.40
N GLN A 38 -11.51 4.40 -5.34
CA GLN A 38 -10.96 3.81 -4.12
C GLN A 38 -9.47 4.13 -4.02
N ASN A 39 -9.00 4.61 -2.86
CA ASN A 39 -7.64 5.16 -2.70
C ASN A 39 -6.97 4.76 -1.38
N ASP A 40 -7.35 3.61 -0.81
CA ASP A 40 -6.94 3.22 0.54
C ASP A 40 -5.41 3.01 0.68
N LEU A 41 -4.65 2.89 -0.41
CA LEU A 41 -3.20 2.72 -0.35
C LEU A 41 -2.47 4.08 -0.39
N THR A 42 -3.11 5.11 -0.96
CA THR A 42 -2.45 6.39 -1.27
C THR A 42 -2.99 7.57 -0.48
N ASN A 43 -4.13 7.44 0.19
CA ASN A 43 -4.78 8.52 0.95
C ASN A 43 -4.44 8.52 2.46
N GLY A 44 -3.46 7.70 2.90
CA GLY A 44 -3.10 7.58 4.31
C GLY A 44 -4.03 6.70 5.15
N THR A 45 -4.95 5.96 4.53
CA THR A 45 -5.74 4.94 5.24
C THR A 45 -4.81 3.91 5.88
N PRO A 46 -5.03 3.53 7.15
CA PRO A 46 -4.24 2.50 7.80
C PRO A 46 -4.27 1.20 7.01
N CYS A 47 -3.15 0.49 6.97
CA CYS A 47 -3.07 -0.80 6.29
C CYS A 47 -4.09 -1.78 6.87
N LYS A 48 -4.85 -2.44 5.99
CA LYS A 48 -5.85 -3.45 6.35
C LYS A 48 -5.33 -4.85 6.04
N ALA A 49 -5.96 -5.87 6.63
CA ALA A 49 -5.52 -7.26 6.53
C ALA A 49 -5.53 -7.80 5.08
N LEU A 50 -6.48 -7.34 4.27
CA LEU A 50 -6.57 -7.64 2.85
C LEU A 50 -6.55 -6.33 2.06
N THR A 51 -5.78 -6.33 0.98
CA THR A 51 -5.72 -5.21 0.04
C THR A 51 -5.97 -5.71 -1.37
N ILE A 52 -6.86 -5.03 -2.09
CA ILE A 52 -7.11 -5.28 -3.52
C ILE A 52 -6.67 -4.04 -4.31
N ILE A 53 -5.75 -4.23 -5.25
CA ILE A 53 -5.43 -3.24 -6.28
C ILE A 53 -6.19 -3.63 -7.54
N PHE A 54 -6.98 -2.71 -8.09
CA PHE A 54 -7.95 -3.01 -9.15
C PHE A 54 -7.78 -2.05 -10.34
N ALA A 55 -7.63 -2.61 -11.54
CA ALA A 55 -7.70 -1.86 -12.79
C ALA A 55 -9.11 -1.99 -13.37
N ARG A 56 -9.77 -0.86 -13.63
CA ARG A 56 -11.14 -0.84 -14.18
C ARG A 56 -11.22 -1.30 -15.64
N GLY A 57 -12.41 -1.30 -16.21
CA GLY A 57 -12.62 -1.56 -17.65
C GLY A 57 -12.48 -0.28 -18.48
N THR A 58 -12.38 -0.45 -19.79
CA THR A 58 -12.49 0.65 -20.77
C THR A 58 -13.77 1.46 -20.53
N VAL A 59 -13.70 2.79 -20.68
CA VAL A 59 -14.77 3.78 -20.45
C VAL A 59 -15.47 3.70 -19.08
N SER A 60 -14.87 3.02 -18.11
CA SER A 60 -15.41 2.98 -16.76
C SER A 60 -15.11 4.28 -16.00
N PRO A 61 -16.02 4.76 -15.14
CA PRO A 61 -15.80 5.96 -14.34
C PRO A 61 -14.79 5.73 -13.20
N GLY A 62 -14.26 6.83 -12.64
CA GLY A 62 -13.37 6.80 -11.49
C GLY A 62 -12.10 5.97 -11.72
N ASN A 63 -11.59 5.29 -10.68
CA ASN A 63 -10.41 4.43 -10.78
C ASN A 63 -10.70 2.92 -10.61
N VAL A 64 -11.91 2.55 -10.18
CA VAL A 64 -12.36 1.15 -10.06
C VAL A 64 -13.61 0.82 -10.89
N GLY A 65 -14.23 1.81 -11.55
CA GLY A 65 -15.49 1.62 -12.26
C GLY A 65 -16.69 1.49 -11.33
N GLU A 66 -17.87 1.26 -11.91
CA GLU A 66 -19.13 1.12 -11.14
C GLU A 66 -19.67 -0.32 -11.14
N ASN A 67 -19.46 -1.06 -12.24
CA ASN A 67 -20.15 -2.34 -12.47
C ASN A 67 -19.40 -3.57 -11.97
N VAL A 68 -18.06 -3.51 -11.90
CA VAL A 68 -17.23 -4.67 -11.53
C VAL A 68 -16.52 -4.45 -10.20
N GLY A 69 -15.80 -3.33 -10.06
CA GLY A 69 -15.03 -3.02 -8.86
C GLY A 69 -15.88 -3.04 -7.59
N PRO A 70 -16.86 -2.13 -7.43
CA PRO A 70 -17.66 -2.04 -6.22
C PRO A 70 -18.40 -3.34 -5.84
N PRO A 71 -19.10 -4.04 -6.76
CA PRO A 71 -19.73 -5.32 -6.43
C PRO A 71 -18.72 -6.40 -6.02
N PHE A 72 -17.55 -6.46 -6.65
CA PHE A 72 -16.49 -7.38 -6.28
C PHE A 72 -15.94 -7.08 -4.87
N PHE A 73 -15.64 -5.82 -4.56
CA PHE A 73 -15.14 -5.44 -3.24
C PHE A 73 -16.17 -5.73 -2.15
N GLN A 74 -17.45 -5.47 -2.42
CA GLN A 74 -18.53 -5.78 -1.47
C GLN A 74 -18.65 -7.28 -1.23
N ALA A 75 -18.53 -8.10 -2.27
CA ALA A 75 -18.54 -9.56 -2.13
C ALA A 75 -17.37 -10.07 -1.30
N VAL A 76 -16.16 -9.54 -1.52
CA VAL A 76 -14.98 -9.89 -0.70
C VAL A 76 -15.16 -9.41 0.74
N ALA A 77 -15.62 -8.18 0.95
CA ALA A 77 -15.89 -7.63 2.27
C ALA A 77 -16.94 -8.43 3.06
N ASN A 78 -17.92 -9.04 2.38
CA ASN A 78 -18.90 -9.92 3.03
C ASN A 78 -18.26 -11.21 3.56
N ILE A 79 -17.14 -11.65 2.98
CA ILE A 79 -16.40 -12.85 3.41
C ILE A 79 -15.35 -12.47 4.46
N THR A 80 -14.61 -11.38 4.24
CA THR A 80 -13.44 -11.03 5.05
C THR A 80 -13.73 -10.02 6.16
N GLY A 81 -14.90 -9.39 6.15
CA GLY A 81 -15.23 -8.23 6.96
C GLY A 81 -14.81 -6.93 6.30
N ILE A 82 -15.71 -5.94 6.28
CA ILE A 82 -15.51 -4.65 5.61
C ILE A 82 -14.36 -3.82 6.21
N THR A 83 -14.09 -3.99 7.50
CA THR A 83 -12.97 -3.32 8.20
C THR A 83 -11.61 -3.91 7.82
N ASN A 84 -11.59 -5.11 7.24
CA ASN A 84 -10.37 -5.84 6.90
C ASN A 84 -9.96 -5.66 5.44
N LEU A 85 -10.79 -5.03 4.60
CA LEU A 85 -10.54 -4.88 3.18
C LEU A 85 -10.19 -3.43 2.81
N ALA A 86 -9.01 -3.23 2.22
CA ALA A 86 -8.60 -2.02 1.55
C ALA A 86 -8.79 -2.18 0.03
N ALA A 87 -9.33 -1.15 -0.62
CA ALA A 87 -9.44 -1.11 -2.07
C ALA A 87 -8.63 0.06 -2.63
N GLN A 88 -7.85 -0.21 -3.68
CA GLN A 88 -7.08 0.81 -4.40
C GLN A 88 -7.31 0.65 -5.89
N GLY A 89 -7.89 1.67 -6.52
CA GLY A 89 -7.97 1.70 -7.98
C GLY A 89 -6.66 2.15 -8.60
N VAL A 90 -6.34 1.55 -9.75
CA VAL A 90 -5.27 2.03 -10.63
C VAL A 90 -5.78 3.27 -11.34
N ASN A 91 -5.11 4.41 -11.12
CA ASN A 91 -5.45 5.63 -11.84
C ASN A 91 -4.80 5.65 -13.22
N TYR A 92 -5.60 5.42 -14.26
CA TYR A 92 -5.21 5.46 -15.66
C TYR A 92 -6.39 5.89 -16.53
N SER A 93 -6.15 6.20 -17.81
CA SER A 93 -7.18 6.77 -18.70
C SER A 93 -8.38 5.83 -18.95
N ALA A 94 -8.14 4.53 -19.04
CA ALA A 94 -9.14 3.52 -19.43
C ALA A 94 -9.90 3.87 -20.72
N ASP A 95 -9.19 4.38 -21.73
CA ASP A 95 -9.77 4.72 -23.02
C ASP A 95 -9.72 3.56 -24.03
N ILE A 96 -10.51 3.71 -25.10
CA ILE A 96 -10.65 2.71 -26.16
C ILE A 96 -9.34 2.53 -26.92
N PHE A 97 -8.55 3.59 -27.10
CA PHE A 97 -7.27 3.51 -27.83
C PHE A 97 -6.27 2.63 -27.08
N GLY A 98 -6.18 2.79 -25.76
CA GLY A 98 -5.39 1.94 -24.88
C GLY A 98 -5.84 0.49 -24.95
N PHE A 99 -7.15 0.23 -24.93
CA PHE A 99 -7.67 -1.13 -25.10
C PHE A 99 -7.25 -1.77 -26.45
N LEU A 100 -7.42 -1.05 -27.56
CA LEU A 100 -7.02 -1.54 -28.89
C LEU A 100 -5.50 -1.71 -29.03
N ALA A 101 -4.71 -0.94 -28.28
CA ALA A 101 -3.27 -1.09 -28.18
C ALA A 101 -2.81 -2.20 -27.22
N GLY A 102 -3.74 -3.00 -26.66
CA GLY A 102 -3.43 -4.12 -25.77
C GLY A 102 -3.39 -3.78 -24.28
N GLY A 103 -3.83 -2.59 -23.91
CA GLY A 103 -3.90 -2.10 -22.53
C GLY A 103 -3.19 -0.75 -22.35
N SER A 104 -3.29 -0.21 -21.13
CA SER A 104 -2.61 1.05 -20.80
C SER A 104 -1.23 0.79 -20.21
N ALA A 105 -0.18 1.14 -20.93
CA ALA A 105 1.19 1.11 -20.39
C ALA A 105 1.32 1.94 -19.10
N SER A 106 0.64 3.10 -19.03
CA SER A 106 0.60 3.91 -17.81
C SER A 106 -0.18 3.25 -16.68
N GLY A 107 -1.27 2.53 -16.99
CA GLY A 107 -1.99 1.76 -16.00
C GLY A 107 -1.15 0.62 -15.42
N SER A 108 -0.46 -0.14 -16.27
CA SER A 108 0.43 -1.23 -15.83
C SER A 108 1.59 -0.72 -14.97
N ARG A 109 2.15 0.46 -15.30
CA ARG A 109 3.12 1.15 -14.43
C ARG A 109 2.57 1.44 -13.04
N THR A 110 1.42 2.11 -12.99
CA THR A 110 0.79 2.48 -11.73
C THR A 110 0.44 1.24 -10.91
N MET A 111 -0.03 0.17 -11.55
CA MET A 111 -0.28 -1.12 -10.89
C MET A 111 0.99 -1.69 -10.24
N ALA A 112 2.11 -1.73 -10.98
CA ALA A 112 3.38 -2.23 -10.46
C ALA A 112 3.89 -1.40 -9.27
N ALA A 113 3.84 -0.07 -9.39
CA ALA A 113 4.24 0.86 -8.33
C ALA A 113 3.41 0.66 -7.05
N LEU A 114 2.08 0.53 -7.17
CA LEU A 114 1.19 0.26 -6.04
C LEU A 114 1.46 -1.12 -5.41
N GLY A 115 1.80 -2.13 -6.22
CA GLY A 115 2.21 -3.44 -5.74
C GLY A 115 3.49 -3.38 -4.90
N ALA A 116 4.52 -2.65 -5.37
CA ALA A 116 5.74 -2.44 -4.61
C ALA A 116 5.48 -1.67 -3.30
N GLN A 117 4.64 -0.63 -3.35
CA GLN A 117 4.19 0.10 -2.15
C GLN A 117 3.52 -0.82 -1.14
N LEU A 118 2.67 -1.74 -1.61
CA LEU A 118 1.97 -2.70 -0.76
C LEU A 118 2.94 -3.64 -0.05
N VAL A 119 4.01 -4.08 -0.70
CA VAL A 119 5.07 -4.90 -0.06
C VAL A 119 5.73 -4.12 1.07
N HIS A 120 6.13 -2.87 0.82
CA HIS A 120 6.71 -2.00 1.86
C HIS A 120 5.75 -1.77 3.02
N ASN A 121 4.48 -1.51 2.73
CA ASN A 121 3.47 -1.22 3.73
C ASN A 121 3.08 -2.46 4.55
N SER A 122 2.93 -3.62 3.91
CA SER A 122 2.59 -4.87 4.59
C SER A 122 3.69 -5.32 5.56
N ALA A 123 4.97 -5.14 5.19
CA ALA A 123 6.08 -5.50 6.05
C ALA A 123 6.10 -4.72 7.39
N LYS A 124 5.61 -3.47 7.39
CA LYS A 124 5.44 -2.65 8.61
C LYS A 124 4.41 -3.24 9.58
N LEU A 125 3.42 -3.97 9.07
CA LEU A 125 2.38 -4.60 9.90
C LEU A 125 2.80 -5.96 10.46
N LEU A 126 3.83 -6.60 9.91
CA LEU A 126 4.27 -7.89 10.39
C LEU A 126 4.97 -7.72 11.74
N SER A 127 4.60 -8.53 12.73
CA SER A 127 5.41 -8.68 13.93
C SER A 127 6.79 -9.20 13.55
N ALA A 128 7.81 -8.90 14.35
CA ALA A 128 9.17 -9.40 14.10
C ALA A 128 9.20 -10.94 13.95
N ALA A 129 8.37 -11.67 14.71
CA ALA A 129 8.26 -13.12 14.61
C ALA A 129 7.65 -13.60 13.28
N THR A 130 6.67 -12.89 12.73
CA THR A 130 6.08 -13.22 11.42
C THR A 130 7.01 -12.79 10.28
N ALA A 131 7.60 -11.60 10.39
CA ALA A 131 8.59 -11.09 9.44
C ALA A 131 9.81 -12.01 9.33
N ALA A 132 10.26 -12.62 10.44
CA ALA A 132 11.35 -13.59 10.45
C ALA A 132 11.07 -14.83 9.56
N LYS A 133 9.80 -15.18 9.33
CA LYS A 133 9.39 -16.29 8.45
C LYS A 133 9.47 -15.95 6.97
N VAL A 134 9.60 -14.68 6.60
CA VAL A 134 9.83 -14.27 5.22
C VAL A 134 11.23 -14.72 4.83
N SER A 135 11.32 -15.58 3.83
CA SER A 135 12.60 -16.11 3.33
C SER A 135 13.31 -15.07 2.45
N SER A 136 12.56 -14.47 1.52
CA SER A 136 13.03 -13.43 0.62
C SER A 136 11.90 -12.49 0.22
N VAL A 137 12.27 -11.27 -0.17
CA VAL A 137 11.42 -10.29 -0.82
C VAL A 137 12.12 -9.89 -2.11
N VAL A 138 11.51 -10.15 -3.25
CA VAL A 138 12.07 -9.81 -4.56
C VAL A 138 11.17 -8.78 -5.23
N MET A 139 11.74 -7.65 -5.60
CA MET A 139 11.03 -6.51 -6.14
C MET A 139 11.70 -6.07 -7.43
N PHE A 140 10.92 -5.83 -8.48
CA PHE A 140 11.43 -5.41 -9.79
C PHE A 140 10.91 -4.01 -10.09
N GLY A 141 11.80 -3.09 -10.44
CA GLY A 141 11.41 -1.73 -10.79
C GLY A 141 10.74 -0.99 -9.62
N ASP A 142 11.21 -1.19 -8.38
CA ASP A 142 10.58 -0.62 -7.17
C ASP A 142 10.78 0.89 -7.11
N PRO A 143 9.72 1.72 -7.13
CA PRO A 143 9.84 3.16 -6.99
C PRO A 143 10.31 3.63 -5.61
N PHE A 144 10.37 2.73 -4.63
CA PHE A 144 10.94 2.97 -3.32
C PHE A 144 12.34 2.36 -3.17
N ASN A 145 13.04 2.12 -4.27
CA ASN A 145 14.39 1.54 -4.26
C ASN A 145 15.31 2.24 -3.25
N GLY A 146 16.06 1.44 -2.49
CA GLY A 146 16.91 1.91 -1.38
C GLY A 146 16.16 2.15 -0.06
N THR A 147 14.83 2.14 -0.05
CA THR A 147 14.03 2.16 1.19
C THR A 147 14.06 0.79 1.84
N ALA A 148 14.30 0.74 3.15
CA ALA A 148 14.28 -0.52 3.89
C ALA A 148 12.86 -1.10 3.99
N VAL A 149 12.72 -2.38 3.64
CA VAL A 149 11.50 -3.15 3.93
C VAL A 149 11.48 -3.44 5.43
N THR A 150 10.55 -2.81 6.15
CA THR A 150 10.53 -2.84 7.62
C THR A 150 10.44 -4.26 8.18
N ASN A 151 11.18 -4.56 9.25
CA ASN A 151 11.28 -5.88 9.89
C ASN A 151 11.89 -7.01 9.04
N ILE A 152 12.29 -6.75 7.78
CA ILE A 152 12.97 -7.70 6.91
C ILE A 152 14.44 -7.29 6.78
N PRO A 153 15.40 -8.15 7.14
CA PRO A 153 16.82 -7.86 6.94
C PRO A 153 17.12 -7.55 5.48
N ALA A 154 17.96 -6.54 5.21
CA ALA A 154 18.35 -6.17 3.84
C ALA A 154 18.97 -7.35 3.07
N SER A 155 19.60 -8.31 3.76
CA SER A 155 20.13 -9.54 3.15
C SER A 155 19.06 -10.47 2.56
N LYS A 156 17.78 -10.27 2.88
CA LYS A 156 16.65 -11.02 2.33
C LYS A 156 15.84 -10.22 1.31
N VAL A 157 16.18 -8.95 1.08
CA VAL A 157 15.48 -8.08 0.15
C VAL A 157 16.36 -7.90 -1.07
N VAL A 158 15.83 -8.24 -2.23
CA VAL A 158 16.48 -8.03 -3.52
C VAL A 158 15.59 -7.12 -4.35
N THR A 159 16.10 -5.94 -4.67
CA THR A 159 15.44 -5.01 -5.58
C THR A 159 16.23 -4.95 -6.88
N TYR A 160 15.61 -5.38 -7.98
CA TYR A 160 16.16 -5.31 -9.32
C TYR A 160 15.73 -4.00 -9.99
N CYS A 161 16.70 -3.08 -10.11
CA CYS A 161 16.55 -1.80 -10.79
C CYS A 161 17.65 -1.65 -11.83
N HIS A 162 17.28 -1.34 -13.08
CA HIS A 162 18.26 -1.06 -14.13
C HIS A 162 18.79 0.37 -14.01
N ALA A 163 20.02 0.60 -14.45
CA ALA A 163 20.55 1.95 -14.58
C ALA A 163 19.69 2.77 -15.55
N GLY A 164 19.25 3.96 -15.13
CA GLY A 164 18.34 4.81 -15.90
C GLY A 164 16.88 4.36 -15.87
N ASP A 165 16.52 3.40 -15.01
CA ASP A 165 15.12 3.11 -14.70
C ASP A 165 14.53 4.24 -13.86
N ASN A 166 13.84 5.16 -14.54
CA ASN A 166 13.20 6.31 -13.90
C ASN A 166 12.14 5.90 -12.87
N ILE A 167 11.54 4.70 -12.96
CA ILE A 167 10.60 4.24 -11.93
C ILE A 167 11.35 4.03 -10.61
N CYS A 168 12.51 3.39 -10.64
CA CYS A 168 13.34 3.17 -9.45
C CYS A 168 13.87 4.45 -8.80
N GLU A 169 13.85 5.56 -9.52
CA GLU A 169 14.21 6.89 -9.03
C GLU A 169 13.01 7.63 -8.43
N GLY A 170 11.86 6.97 -8.29
CA GLY A 170 10.60 7.55 -7.81
C GLY A 170 9.81 8.29 -8.89
N GLY A 171 10.23 8.19 -10.15
CA GLY A 171 9.53 8.73 -11.30
C GLY A 171 8.39 7.82 -11.78
N ILE A 172 7.72 8.27 -12.85
CA ILE A 172 6.56 7.58 -13.44
C ILE A 172 6.74 7.26 -14.93
N VAL A 173 7.91 7.59 -15.49
CA VAL A 173 8.21 7.36 -16.90
C VAL A 173 8.82 5.98 -17.05
N VAL A 174 8.18 5.11 -17.83
CA VAL A 174 8.80 3.84 -18.21
C VAL A 174 9.64 4.04 -19.45
N LEU A 175 10.93 3.84 -19.27
CA LEU A 175 11.93 3.80 -20.32
C LEU A 175 12.32 2.34 -20.57
N ALA A 176 13.09 2.10 -21.64
CA ALA A 176 13.58 0.77 -21.97
C ALA A 176 14.19 -0.01 -20.78
N PRO A 177 15.00 0.61 -19.89
CA PRO A 177 15.53 -0.07 -18.69
C PRO A 177 14.45 -0.73 -17.80
N HIS A 178 13.29 -0.11 -17.64
CA HIS A 178 12.22 -0.67 -16.81
C HIS A 178 11.53 -1.89 -17.44
N HIS A 179 11.53 -2.01 -18.78
CA HIS A 179 10.93 -3.16 -19.47
C HIS A 179 11.76 -4.44 -19.33
N THR A 180 13.03 -4.30 -18.99
CA THR A 180 14.01 -5.40 -18.96
C THR A 180 14.44 -5.78 -17.55
N VAL A 181 13.85 -5.19 -16.51
CA VAL A 181 14.18 -5.51 -15.11
C VAL A 181 14.00 -7.00 -14.78
N SER A 182 13.09 -7.69 -15.47
CA SER A 182 12.86 -9.12 -15.33
C SER A 182 13.97 -10.00 -15.91
N THR A 183 14.86 -9.47 -16.76
CA THR A 183 15.99 -10.23 -17.32
C THR A 183 17.16 -10.37 -16.35
N HIS A 184 17.06 -9.78 -15.15
CA HIS A 184 18.05 -9.93 -14.07
C HIS A 184 17.81 -11.15 -13.18
N THR A 185 16.88 -12.02 -13.53
CA THR A 185 16.69 -13.30 -12.84
C THR A 185 17.76 -14.31 -13.28
N HIS A 186 18.89 -14.30 -12.56
CA HIS A 186 19.85 -15.40 -12.53
C HIS A 186 19.67 -16.25 -11.27
#